data_AF-A0ABD5FCI4-F1
#
_entry.id   AF-A0ABD5FCI4-F1
#
_cell.length_a   1.000
_cell.length_b   1.000
_cell.length_c   1.000
_cell.angle_alpha   90.00
_cell.angle_beta   90.00
_cell.angle_gamma   90.00
#
_symmetry.space_group_name_H-M   'P 1'
#
loop_
_entity.id
_entity.type
_entity.pdbx_description
1 polymer ?
#
loop_
_entity_poly.entity_id
_entity_poly.type
_entity_poly.pdbx_seq_one_letter_code
_entity_poly.pdbx_strand_id
1 'polypeptide(L)'
;MFKRDEELILEYKTSLKNLRASHRAIEKKKLTIVKNEQGLDEVTDVRTSIDIEDQSRIAGMIRDCEYTIFWLEHGYEKPYSDDDFRKLCKSKREKLWANIDHAVSYYGVSVTTDDKKDKEKTEQHEQLLEVLSTLSPRELELFKLRNEALLTERECAEKMGISFGTVKSMSQRIRDKIDDYFNYGFQVKLF
;
A
#
# COMPACT_ATOMS: atom_id res chain seq x y z
N MET A 1 -17.58 -4.22 -0.31
CA MET A 1 -17.23 -5.07 -1.46
C MET A 1 -17.83 -4.39 -2.68
N PHE A 2 -17.03 -3.67 -3.47
CA PHE A 2 -17.52 -2.98 -4.66
C PHE A 2 -18.01 -4.03 -5.67
N LYS A 3 -19.30 -3.99 -6.03
CA LYS A 3 -19.77 -4.73 -7.21
C LYS A 3 -19.06 -4.11 -8.40
N ARG A 4 -18.22 -4.90 -9.08
CA ARG A 4 -17.56 -4.46 -10.32
C ARG A 4 -18.64 -4.45 -11.39
N ASP A 5 -18.86 -3.29 -12.01
CA ASP A 5 -19.87 -3.15 -13.06
C ASP A 5 -19.37 -3.85 -14.34
N GLU A 6 -19.62 -5.16 -14.43
CA GLU A 6 -19.21 -6.02 -15.55
C GLU A 6 -19.79 -5.54 -16.89
N GLU A 7 -20.99 -4.94 -16.85
CA GLU A 7 -21.65 -4.35 -18.02
C GLU A 7 -20.84 -3.17 -18.59
N LEU A 8 -20.33 -2.30 -17.72
CA LEU A 8 -19.52 -1.16 -18.13
C LEU A 8 -18.19 -1.61 -18.74
N ILE A 9 -17.54 -2.62 -18.14
CA ILE A 9 -16.32 -3.21 -18.69
C ILE A 9 -16.56 -3.77 -20.10
N LEU A 10 -17.70 -4.44 -20.32
CA LEU A 10 -18.06 -5.01 -21.62
C LEU A 10 -18.31 -3.92 -22.67
N GLU A 11 -18.95 -2.82 -22.30
CA GLU A 11 -19.16 -1.66 -23.17
C GLU A 11 -17.83 -1.06 -23.63
N TYR A 12 -16.91 -0.79 -22.70
CA TYR A 12 -15.58 -0.26 -23.04
C TYR A 12 -14.77 -1.23 -23.91
N LYS A 13 -14.84 -2.54 -23.65
CA LYS A 13 -14.18 -3.56 -24.49
C LYS A 13 -14.73 -3.56 -25.92
N THR A 14 -16.03 -3.38 -26.08
CA THR A 14 -16.69 -3.29 -27.40
C THR A 14 -16.27 -2.03 -28.14
N SER A 15 -16.30 -0.89 -27.47
CA SER A 15 -15.83 0.40 -28.00
C SER A 15 -14.36 0.36 -28.42
N LEU A 16 -13.50 -0.24 -27.60
CA LEU A 16 -12.08 -0.43 -27.90
C LEU A 16 -11.86 -1.31 -29.14
N LYS A 17 -12.66 -2.38 -29.31
CA LYS A 17 -12.61 -3.22 -30.51
C LYS A 17 -12.95 -2.43 -31.77
N ASN A 18 -13.99 -1.59 -31.71
CA ASN A 18 -14.41 -0.74 -32.82
C ASN A 18 -13.34 0.32 -33.15
N LEU A 19 -12.79 0.99 -32.14
CA LEU A 19 -11.74 2.00 -32.32
C LEU A 19 -10.47 1.39 -32.94
N ARG A 20 -10.05 0.19 -32.49
CA ARG A 20 -8.90 -0.51 -33.08
C ARG A 20 -9.16 -0.91 -34.53
N ALA A 21 -10.40 -1.28 -34.89
CA ALA A 21 -10.76 -1.57 -36.27
C ALA A 21 -10.64 -0.32 -37.16
N SER A 22 -11.18 0.82 -36.70
CA SER A 22 -11.07 2.10 -37.41
C SER A 22 -9.61 2.57 -37.54
N HIS A 23 -8.81 2.46 -36.48
CA HIS A 23 -7.38 2.79 -36.53
C HIS A 23 -6.63 1.95 -37.58
N ARG A 24 -6.87 0.63 -37.59
CA ARG A 24 -6.26 -0.28 -38.58
C ARG A 24 -6.71 0.04 -40.01
N ALA A 25 -7.96 0.46 -40.21
CA ALA A 25 -8.45 0.84 -41.54
C ALA A 25 -7.68 2.04 -42.11
N ILE A 26 -7.38 3.04 -41.28
CA ILE A 26 -6.56 4.19 -41.67
C ILE A 26 -5.11 3.78 -41.88
N GLU A 27 -4.56 2.94 -41.01
CA GLU A 27 -3.19 2.44 -41.12
C GLU A 27 -2.96 1.63 -42.40
N LYS A 28 -3.94 0.87 -42.87
CA LYS A 28 -3.86 0.17 -44.16
C LYS A 28 -3.68 1.11 -45.35
N LYS A 29 -4.25 2.32 -45.31
CA LYS A 29 -4.07 3.34 -46.37
C LYS A 29 -2.62 3.83 -46.48
N LYS A 30 -1.85 3.73 -45.39
CA LYS A 30 -0.42 4.11 -45.33
C LYS A 30 0.48 3.16 -46.15
N LEU A 31 0.10 1.89 -46.24
CA LEU A 31 0.92 0.83 -46.84
C LEU A 31 0.37 0.37 -48.19
N THR A 32 -0.26 1.28 -48.94
CA THR A 32 -0.87 0.91 -50.21
C THR A 32 0.22 0.74 -51.26
N ILE A 33 0.24 -0.41 -51.91
CA ILE A 33 1.13 -0.67 -53.05
C ILE A 33 0.50 -0.02 -54.28
N VAL A 34 1.16 0.99 -54.81
CA VAL A 34 0.76 1.67 -56.04
C VAL A 34 1.77 1.32 -57.11
N LYS A 35 1.28 1.03 -58.33
CA LYS A 35 2.16 0.77 -59.47
C LYS A 35 2.64 2.10 -60.04
N ASN A 36 3.96 2.27 -60.14
CA ASN A 36 4.55 3.43 -60.81
C ASN A 36 4.38 3.36 -62.33
N GLU A 37 4.69 4.46 -63.01
CA GLU A 37 4.66 4.59 -64.48
C GLU A 37 5.52 3.53 -65.22
N GLN A 38 6.45 2.90 -64.50
CA GLN A 38 7.36 1.84 -64.98
C GLN A 38 6.90 0.42 -64.59
N GLY A 39 5.73 0.26 -63.98
CA GLY A 39 5.16 -1.04 -63.60
C GLY A 39 5.76 -1.70 -62.36
N LEU A 40 6.57 -0.97 -61.59
CA LEU A 40 7.14 -1.41 -60.31
C LEU A 40 6.21 -1.06 -59.15
N ASP A 41 6.11 -1.97 -58.18
CA ASP A 41 5.32 -1.80 -56.96
C ASP A 41 6.06 -0.87 -55.99
N GLU A 42 5.52 0.33 -55.76
CA GLU A 42 6.02 1.28 -54.76
C GLU A 42 5.03 1.40 -53.59
N VAL A 43 5.55 1.31 -52.36
CA VAL A 43 4.76 1.54 -51.15
C VAL A 43 4.63 3.04 -50.95
N THR A 44 3.42 3.57 -51.18
CA THR A 44 3.14 5.00 -51.03
C THR A 44 2.07 5.22 -49.96
N ASP A 45 2.25 6.30 -49.19
CA ASP A 45 1.31 6.72 -48.16
C ASP A 45 0.17 7.52 -48.79
N VAL A 46 -1.03 6.95 -48.82
CA VAL A 46 -2.22 7.54 -49.47
C VAL A 46 -3.13 8.24 -48.44
N ARG A 47 -2.65 8.46 -47.20
CA ARG A 47 -3.46 9.11 -46.17
C ARG A 47 -3.67 10.58 -46.49
N THR A 48 -4.92 11.03 -46.37
CA THR A 48 -5.24 12.47 -46.40
C THR A 48 -4.82 13.15 -45.09
N SER A 49 -4.72 14.49 -45.07
CA SER A 49 -4.47 15.24 -43.83
C SER A 49 -5.52 14.92 -42.74
N ILE A 50 -6.77 14.73 -43.15
CA ILE A 50 -7.89 14.33 -42.27
C ILE A 50 -7.66 12.93 -41.70
N ASP A 51 -7.24 11.96 -42.52
CA ASP A 51 -6.92 10.61 -42.04
C ASP A 51 -5.82 10.61 -40.97
N ILE A 52 -4.83 11.50 -41.09
CA ILE A 52 -3.73 11.62 -40.12
C ILE A 52 -4.24 12.18 -38.78
N GLU A 53 -5.08 13.22 -38.84
CA GLU A 53 -5.72 13.81 -37.65
C GLU A 53 -6.64 12.80 -36.95
N ASP A 54 -7.49 12.11 -37.72
CA ASP A 54 -8.38 11.08 -37.22
C ASP A 54 -7.61 9.92 -36.60
N GLN A 55 -6.50 9.49 -37.21
CA GLN A 55 -5.66 8.45 -36.65
C GLN A 55 -5.10 8.84 -35.28
N SER A 56 -4.61 10.08 -35.15
CA SER A 56 -4.11 10.61 -33.87
C SER A 56 -5.21 10.66 -32.81
N ARG A 57 -6.41 11.13 -33.20
CA ARG A 57 -7.58 11.22 -32.33
C ARG A 57 -8.04 9.84 -31.85
N ILE A 58 -8.18 8.89 -32.77
CA ILE A 58 -8.57 7.50 -32.47
C ILE A 58 -7.51 6.84 -31.55
N ALA A 59 -6.22 7.09 -31.80
CA ALA A 59 -5.15 6.59 -30.92
C ALA A 59 -5.21 7.18 -29.50
N GLY A 60 -5.71 8.42 -29.34
CA GLY A 60 -6.06 8.98 -28.03
C GLY A 60 -7.21 8.23 -27.37
N MET A 61 -8.33 8.05 -28.09
CA MET A 61 -9.52 7.36 -27.57
C MET A 61 -9.23 5.90 -27.19
N ILE A 62 -8.35 5.21 -27.92
CA ILE A 62 -7.90 3.85 -27.57
C ILE A 62 -7.18 3.86 -26.22
N ARG A 63 -6.24 4.79 -26.00
CA ARG A 63 -5.50 4.91 -24.73
C ARG A 63 -6.45 5.18 -23.55
N ASP A 64 -7.43 6.06 -23.75
CA ASP A 64 -8.41 6.37 -22.72
C ASP A 64 -9.27 5.13 -22.38
N CYS A 65 -9.73 4.37 -23.39
CA CYS A 65 -10.49 3.13 -23.15
C CYS A 65 -9.64 2.04 -22.48
N GLU A 66 -8.37 1.91 -22.85
CA GLU A 66 -7.46 0.95 -22.19
C GLU A 66 -7.21 1.32 -20.73
N TYR A 67 -7.10 2.61 -20.45
CA TYR A 67 -6.97 3.14 -19.10
C TYR A 67 -8.23 2.90 -18.26
N THR A 68 -9.42 3.21 -18.79
CA THR A 68 -10.69 2.99 -18.05
C THR A 68 -10.93 1.51 -17.77
N ILE A 69 -10.69 0.62 -18.74
CA ILE A 69 -10.79 -0.83 -18.53
C ILE A 69 -9.83 -1.28 -17.43
N PHE A 70 -8.57 -0.83 -17.48
CA PHE A 70 -7.59 -1.19 -16.45
C PHE A 70 -8.05 -0.76 -15.06
N TRP A 71 -8.51 0.48 -14.93
CA TRP A 71 -8.98 1.04 -13.67
C TRP A 71 -10.22 0.30 -13.14
N LEU A 72 -11.18 -0.03 -14.01
CA LEU A 72 -12.38 -0.80 -13.64
C LEU A 72 -12.06 -2.25 -13.24
N GLU A 73 -11.04 -2.88 -13.86
CA GLU A 73 -10.64 -4.25 -13.54
C GLU A 73 -9.80 -4.35 -12.25
N HIS A 74 -8.90 -3.39 -12.01
CA HIS A 74 -7.88 -3.49 -10.97
C HIS A 74 -8.15 -2.58 -9.75
N GLY A 75 -8.85 -1.45 -9.95
CA GLY A 75 -9.18 -0.50 -8.89
C GLY A 75 -8.03 0.38 -8.41
N TYR A 76 -6.92 0.46 -9.15
CA TYR A 76 -5.79 1.34 -8.87
C TYR A 76 -5.19 1.94 -10.15
N GLU A 77 -4.39 2.98 -9.99
CA GLU A 77 -3.76 3.72 -11.09
C GLU A 77 -2.72 2.86 -11.84
N LYS A 78 -2.77 2.86 -13.17
CA LYS A 78 -1.77 2.14 -13.96
C LYS A 78 -0.40 2.81 -13.78
N PRO A 79 0.65 2.09 -13.37
CA PRO A 79 1.97 2.69 -13.24
C PRO A 79 2.44 3.25 -14.59
N TYR A 80 2.97 4.47 -14.57
CA TYR A 80 3.52 5.11 -15.76
C TYR A 80 4.71 4.29 -16.29
N SER A 81 4.81 4.18 -17.61
CA SER A 81 6.06 3.78 -18.25
C SER A 81 7.09 4.90 -18.06
N ASP A 82 8.37 4.54 -17.90
CA ASP A 82 9.48 5.50 -17.73
C ASP A 82 9.49 6.59 -18.81
N ASP A 83 9.12 6.25 -20.04
CA ASP A 83 9.07 7.18 -21.17
C ASP A 83 7.90 8.17 -21.09
N ASP A 84 6.75 7.75 -20.56
CA ASP A 84 5.58 8.62 -20.42
C ASP A 84 5.70 9.53 -19.20
N PHE A 85 6.34 9.04 -18.14
CA PHE A 85 6.68 9.83 -16.97
C PHE A 85 7.59 11.02 -17.32
N ARG A 86 8.53 10.83 -18.25
CA ARG A 86 9.42 11.89 -18.75
C ARG A 86 8.69 12.98 -19.56
N LYS A 87 7.49 12.72 -20.08
CA LYS A 87 6.70 13.71 -20.86
C LYS A 87 5.82 14.61 -19.98
N LEU A 88 5.52 14.20 -18.74
CA LEU A 88 4.75 15.01 -17.80
C LEU A 88 5.48 16.33 -17.47
N CYS A 89 4.74 17.40 -17.14
CA CYS A 89 5.35 18.65 -16.69
C CYS A 89 5.99 18.48 -15.30
N LYS A 90 7.02 19.27 -14.98
CA LYS A 90 7.83 19.10 -13.75
C LYS A 90 7.01 19.11 -12.44
N SER A 91 5.85 19.79 -12.41
CA SER A 91 4.95 19.82 -11.26
C SER A 91 4.01 18.61 -11.16
N LYS A 92 3.69 17.96 -12.29
CA LYS A 92 2.85 16.75 -12.37
C LYS A 92 3.65 15.45 -12.40
N ARG A 93 4.95 15.52 -12.70
CA ARG A 93 5.88 14.46 -12.33
C ARG A 93 5.83 14.41 -10.83
N GLU A 94 5.13 13.41 -10.29
CA GLU A 94 5.41 12.98 -8.92
C GLU A 94 6.93 12.89 -8.85
N LYS A 95 7.58 13.59 -7.93
CA LYS A 95 8.98 13.25 -7.67
C LYS A 95 8.91 11.78 -7.28
N LEU A 96 9.50 10.90 -8.08
CA LEU A 96 9.89 9.59 -7.55
C LEU A 96 10.78 9.97 -6.38
N TRP A 97 10.26 9.88 -5.15
CA TRP A 97 11.03 10.10 -3.92
C TRP A 97 11.94 8.88 -3.81
N ALA A 98 12.88 8.79 -4.75
CA ALA A 98 13.57 7.62 -5.23
C ALA A 98 12.64 6.39 -5.44
N ASN A 99 13.22 5.28 -5.91
CA ASN A 99 12.68 3.97 -5.55
C ASN A 99 12.48 4.03 -4.03
N ILE A 100 11.30 3.72 -3.48
CA ILE A 100 11.07 3.84 -2.03
C ILE A 100 12.23 3.15 -1.29
N ASP A 101 12.66 1.99 -1.77
CA ASP A 101 13.84 1.26 -1.29
C ASP A 101 15.14 2.08 -1.28
N HIS A 102 15.38 2.88 -2.31
CA HIS A 102 16.60 3.67 -2.47
C HIS A 102 16.55 4.99 -1.67
N ALA A 103 15.37 5.60 -1.50
CA ALA A 103 15.16 6.74 -0.59
C ALA A 103 15.22 6.29 0.87
N VAL A 104 14.65 5.12 1.18
CA VAL A 104 14.75 4.44 2.48
C VAL A 104 16.22 4.14 2.79
N SER A 105 17.01 3.67 1.81
CA SER A 105 18.45 3.40 1.99
C SER A 105 19.29 4.67 2.19
N TYR A 106 18.96 5.76 1.49
CA TYR A 106 19.78 6.98 1.45
C TYR A 106 19.40 7.99 2.55
N TYR A 107 18.11 8.09 2.88
CA TYR A 107 17.59 9.01 3.91
C TYR A 107 17.25 8.32 5.24
N GLY A 108 17.36 6.99 5.34
CA GLY A 108 17.12 6.24 6.58
C GLY A 108 15.68 6.28 7.08
N VAL A 109 14.72 6.69 6.24
CA VAL A 109 13.30 6.73 6.61
C VAL A 109 12.69 5.36 6.39
N SER A 110 12.61 4.55 7.44
CA SER A 110 11.94 3.24 7.40
C SER A 110 10.42 3.43 7.35
N VAL A 111 9.79 3.09 6.21
CA VAL A 111 8.35 2.76 6.19
C VAL A 111 8.25 1.36 6.80
N THR A 112 7.84 1.28 8.07
CA THR A 112 7.80 0.03 8.82
C THR A 112 6.61 -0.82 8.39
N THR A 113 6.80 -1.64 7.36
CA THR A 113 6.28 -3.01 7.35
C THR A 113 7.49 -3.91 7.15
N ASP A 114 8.22 -4.15 8.23
CA ASP A 114 9.06 -5.35 8.45
C ASP A 114 9.90 -5.15 9.72
N ASP A 115 9.56 -5.89 10.78
CA ASP A 115 10.37 -6.98 11.36
C ASP A 115 11.91 -6.93 11.22
N LYS A 116 12.52 -5.75 11.30
CA LYS A 116 13.82 -5.61 11.94
C LYS A 116 13.56 -5.25 13.39
N LYS A 117 13.54 -6.27 14.23
CA LYS A 117 13.67 -6.16 15.67
C LYS A 117 14.89 -5.28 15.96
N ASP A 118 14.69 -3.98 16.19
CA ASP A 118 15.68 -3.11 16.81
C ASP A 118 16.19 -3.88 18.02
N LYS A 119 17.51 -4.10 18.13
CA LYS A 119 18.10 -4.81 19.28
C LYS A 119 17.59 -4.23 20.60
N GLU A 120 17.41 -2.92 20.64
CA GLU A 120 16.82 -2.20 21.75
C GLU A 120 15.35 -2.58 22.03
N LYS A 121 14.51 -2.75 21.00
CA LYS A 121 13.11 -3.19 21.17
C LYS A 121 13.03 -4.66 21.59
N THR A 122 13.97 -5.51 21.17
CA THR A 122 14.06 -6.89 21.68
C THR A 122 14.47 -6.94 23.13
N GLU A 123 15.48 -6.16 23.51
CA GLU A 123 15.94 -6.06 24.89
C GLU A 123 14.84 -5.50 25.80
N GLN A 124 14.11 -4.46 25.35
CA GLN A 124 12.94 -3.94 26.07
C GLN A 124 11.82 -4.97 26.20
N HIS A 125 11.57 -5.77 25.16
CA HIS A 125 10.58 -6.84 25.21
C HIS A 125 10.97 -7.96 26.18
N GLU A 126 12.24 -8.35 26.19
CA GLU A 126 12.79 -9.34 27.12
C GLU A 126 12.72 -8.83 28.56
N GLN A 127 13.12 -7.58 28.81
CA GLN A 127 12.97 -6.94 30.13
C GLN A 127 11.51 -6.91 30.60
N LEU A 128 10.58 -6.62 29.70
CA LEU A 128 9.16 -6.60 30.03
C LEU A 128 8.64 -8.01 30.39
N LEU A 129 9.07 -9.05 29.68
CA LEU A 129 8.72 -10.44 30.02
C LEU A 129 9.30 -10.86 31.38
N GLU A 130 10.55 -10.47 31.68
CA GLU A 130 11.19 -10.74 32.96
C GLU A 130 10.45 -10.05 34.12
N VAL A 131 10.11 -8.77 33.98
CA VAL A 131 9.30 -8.04 34.97
C VAL A 131 7.96 -8.73 35.21
N LEU A 132 7.25 -9.09 34.14
CA LEU A 132 5.94 -9.74 34.25
C LEU A 132 6.02 -11.10 34.94
N SER A 133 7.15 -11.80 34.86
CA SER A 133 7.37 -13.07 35.55
C SER A 133 7.46 -12.94 37.09
N THR A 134 7.76 -11.74 37.60
CA THR A 134 7.81 -11.47 39.06
C THR A 134 6.43 -11.24 39.69
N LEU A 135 5.42 -10.99 38.85
CA LEU A 135 4.04 -10.79 39.29
C LEU A 135 3.39 -12.14 39.59
N SER A 136 2.65 -12.20 40.70
CA SER A 136 1.81 -13.37 40.99
C SER A 136 0.67 -13.49 39.96
N PRO A 137 0.05 -14.67 39.80
CA PRO A 137 -1.03 -14.86 38.83
C PRO A 137 -2.17 -13.85 38.96
N ARG A 138 -2.51 -13.46 40.21
CA ARG A 138 -3.55 -12.45 40.49
C ARG A 138 -3.10 -11.02 40.20
N GLU A 139 -1.83 -10.70 40.44
CA GLU A 139 -1.26 -9.40 40.07
C GLU A 139 -1.15 -9.24 38.55
N LEU A 140 -0.77 -10.31 37.84
CA LEU A 140 -0.72 -10.34 36.39
C LEU A 140 -2.10 -10.17 35.76
N GLU A 141 -3.13 -10.84 36.31
CA GLU A 141 -4.53 -10.67 35.90
C GLU A 141 -4.97 -9.20 36.01
N LEU A 142 -4.70 -8.55 37.14
CA LEU A 142 -5.00 -7.13 37.34
C LEU A 142 -4.21 -6.23 36.38
N PHE A 143 -2.92 -6.53 36.17
CA PHE A 143 -2.06 -5.77 35.25
C PHE A 143 -2.60 -5.82 33.82
N LYS A 144 -3.06 -6.98 33.35
CA LYS A 144 -3.67 -7.14 32.02
C LYS A 144 -4.99 -6.41 31.90
N LEU A 145 -5.88 -6.55 32.89
CA LEU A 145 -7.17 -5.84 32.90
C LEU A 145 -7.00 -4.32 32.82
N ARG A 146 -5.95 -3.79 33.46
CA ARG A 146 -5.66 -2.36 33.46
C ARG A 146 -4.98 -1.88 32.18
N ASN A 147 -4.01 -2.62 31.64
CA ASN A 147 -3.15 -2.14 30.54
C ASN A 147 -3.59 -2.66 29.15
N GLU A 148 -4.17 -3.86 29.07
CA GLU A 148 -4.68 -4.42 27.81
C GLU A 148 -6.14 -4.01 27.59
N ALA A 149 -6.97 -4.08 28.63
CA ALA A 149 -8.41 -3.75 28.54
C ALA A 149 -8.76 -2.32 28.99
N LEU A 150 -7.77 -1.53 29.43
CA LEU A 150 -7.90 -0.11 29.83
C LEU A 150 -9.02 0.16 30.84
N LEU A 151 -9.28 -0.79 31.74
CA LEU A 151 -10.33 -0.69 32.74
C LEU A 151 -9.92 0.20 33.92
N THR A 152 -10.92 0.85 34.51
CA THR A 152 -10.74 1.60 35.76
C THR A 152 -10.56 0.67 36.96
N GLU A 153 -9.96 1.19 38.05
CA GLU A 153 -9.76 0.40 39.28
C GLU A 153 -11.07 -0.18 39.86
N ARG A 154 -12.21 0.51 39.64
CA ARG A 154 -13.53 0.05 40.07
C ARG A 154 -14.03 -1.10 39.20
N GLU A 155 -13.89 -1.00 37.87
CA GLU A 155 -14.27 -2.07 36.95
C GLU A 155 -13.38 -3.31 37.10
N CYS A 156 -12.09 -3.13 37.41
CA CYS A 156 -11.20 -4.23 37.77
C CYS A 156 -11.65 -4.93 39.05
N ALA A 157 -12.06 -4.18 40.08
CA ALA A 157 -12.58 -4.73 41.32
C ALA A 157 -13.83 -5.60 41.07
N GLU A 158 -14.75 -5.10 40.25
CA GLU A 158 -15.96 -5.81 39.85
C GLU A 158 -15.65 -7.08 39.05
N LYS A 159 -14.79 -6.99 38.03
CA LYS A 159 -14.41 -8.16 37.20
C LYS A 159 -13.65 -9.23 37.97
N MET A 160 -12.78 -8.83 38.90
CA MET A 160 -11.99 -9.77 39.69
C MET A 160 -12.74 -10.28 40.94
N GLY A 161 -13.90 -9.70 41.27
CA GLY A 161 -14.68 -10.05 42.45
C GLY A 161 -13.97 -9.71 43.78
N ILE A 162 -13.16 -8.65 43.80
CA ILE A 162 -12.36 -8.23 44.97
C ILE A 162 -12.72 -6.82 45.40
N SER A 163 -12.33 -6.44 46.63
CA SER A 163 -12.58 -5.09 47.12
C SER A 163 -11.74 -4.04 46.39
N PHE A 164 -12.26 -2.83 46.26
CA PHE A 164 -11.54 -1.70 45.68
C PHE A 164 -10.23 -1.38 46.44
N GLY A 165 -10.22 -1.51 47.77
CA GLY A 165 -9.01 -1.35 48.58
C GLY A 165 -7.96 -2.41 48.26
N THR A 166 -8.38 -3.65 47.99
CA THR A 166 -7.48 -4.73 47.54
C THR A 166 -6.89 -4.41 46.18
N VAL A 167 -7.68 -3.90 45.22
CA VAL A 167 -7.17 -3.46 43.90
C VAL A 167 -6.11 -2.38 44.06
N LYS A 168 -6.35 -1.36 44.87
CA LYS A 168 -5.37 -0.28 45.10
C LYS A 168 -4.07 -0.80 45.71
N SER A 169 -4.16 -1.63 46.75
CA SER A 169 -2.99 -2.25 47.37
C SER A 169 -2.22 -3.15 46.40
N MET A 170 -2.92 -3.89 45.55
CA MET A 170 -2.31 -4.76 44.55
C MET A 170 -1.68 -3.95 43.40
N SER A 171 -2.32 -2.88 42.93
CA SER A 171 -1.77 -1.92 41.96
C SER A 171 -0.52 -1.21 42.47
N GLN A 172 -0.44 -0.93 43.77
CA GLN A 172 0.77 -0.37 44.38
C GLN A 172 1.88 -1.41 44.42
N ARG A 173 1.61 -2.63 44.90
CA ARG A 173 2.60 -3.73 44.91
C ARG A 173 3.14 -4.06 43.53
N ILE A 174 2.30 -4.02 42.49
CA ILE A 174 2.74 -4.21 41.11
C ILE A 174 3.72 -3.11 40.70
N ARG A 175 3.42 -1.84 41.02
CA ARG A 175 4.34 -0.72 40.75
C ARG A 175 5.66 -0.89 41.49
N ASP A 176 5.61 -1.21 42.78
CA ASP A 176 6.81 -1.40 43.59
C ASP A 176 7.70 -2.51 43.01
N LYS A 177 7.12 -3.63 42.55
CA LYS A 177 7.88 -4.72 41.89
C LYS A 177 8.52 -4.31 40.55
N ILE A 178 7.82 -3.50 39.76
CA ILE A 178 8.34 -2.97 38.50
C ILE A 178 9.50 -2.01 38.79
N ASP A 179 9.31 -1.09 39.74
CA ASP A 179 10.33 -0.13 40.14
C ASP A 179 11.56 -0.84 40.74
N ASP A 180 11.36 -1.85 41.59
CA ASP A 180 12.43 -2.67 42.17
C ASP A 180 13.24 -3.38 41.07
N TYR A 181 12.57 -3.92 40.05
CA TYR A 181 13.27 -4.56 38.92
C TYR A 181 14.14 -3.55 38.15
N PHE A 182 13.65 -2.34 37.87
CA PHE A 182 14.44 -1.35 37.13
C PHE A 182 15.55 -0.72 37.98
N ASN A 183 15.39 -0.64 39.30
CA ASN A 183 16.39 -0.09 40.21
C ASN A 183 17.49 -1.09 40.57
N TYR A 184 17.15 -2.37 40.75
CA TYR A 184 18.06 -3.38 41.31
C TYR A 184 18.33 -4.58 40.39
N GLY A 185 17.65 -4.67 39.24
CA GLY A 185 17.71 -5.80 38.31
C GLY A 185 16.91 -7.02 38.78
N PHE A 186 16.93 -8.09 37.99
CA PHE A 186 16.29 -9.35 38.33
C PHE A 186 17.03 -10.06 39.48
N GLN A 187 16.59 -9.80 40.72
CA GLN A 187 17.11 -10.50 41.89
C GLN A 187 16.43 -11.87 42.03
N VAL A 188 17.09 -12.93 41.56
CA VAL A 188 16.77 -14.29 42.01
C VAL A 188 17.10 -14.32 43.50
N LYS A 189 16.08 -14.33 44.36
CA LYS A 189 16.28 -14.45 45.81
C LYS A 189 17.17 -15.65 46.08
N LEU A 190 18.37 -15.38 46.60
CA LEU A 190 19.32 -16.36 47.09
C LEU A 190 18.92 -16.74 48.53
N PHE A 191 17.73 -17.33 48.68
CA PHE A 191 17.26 -17.97 49.91
C PHE A 191 16.30 -19.11 49.57
#